data_AF-A0A8H5AN35-F1
#
_entry.id   AF-A0A8H5AN35-F1
#
_cell.length_a   1.000
_cell.length_b   1.000
_cell.length_c   1.000
_cell.angle_alpha   90.00
_cell.angle_beta   90.00
_cell.angle_gamma   90.00
#
_symmetry.space_group_name_H-M   'P 1'
#
loop_
_entity.id
_entity.type
_entity.pdbx_description
1 polymer ?
#
loop_
_entity_poly.entity_id
_entity_poly.type
_entity_poly.pdbx_seq_one_letter_code
_entity_poly.pdbx_strand_id
1 'polypeptide(L)'
;MSRFFGLGSKKEPRRSTDEDMSKMQYYTPRGSIPATVVEEQVLQVPIDPNDDSTNGPYPHMYTNQESTSTAPNGTIFQRFEQRNRPSETPLYEVPVNCRMDLNKKAAPFMKVKRREERPTDPRDRGRVVQNELNTPGPFRGVVAVDKNTGQSRGVAGVMYHPQGNISAFQRAQMEPLDREGRQYIRRFVDDAADPHRVTTWPPRDEDSEDLTTYENRYKQVRRTRPPQQTKTGKQKVQG
;
A
#
# COMPACT_ATOMS: atom_id res chain seq x y z
N MET A 1 -5.78 -54.26 -7.89
CA MET A 1 -4.68 -53.34 -8.21
C MET A 1 -5.13 -52.39 -9.32
N SER A 2 -4.78 -51.12 -9.15
CA SER A 2 -5.21 -49.93 -9.88
C SER A 2 -4.99 -49.95 -11.39
N ARG A 3 -5.90 -49.29 -12.13
CA ARG A 3 -5.66 -48.37 -13.26
C ARG A 3 -6.99 -48.03 -13.96
N PHE A 4 -7.65 -46.96 -13.51
CA PHE A 4 -8.61 -46.22 -14.34
C PHE A 4 -7.88 -45.00 -14.91
N PHE A 5 -7.48 -45.08 -16.18
CA PHE A 5 -6.98 -43.94 -16.96
C PHE A 5 -7.97 -43.63 -18.08
N GLY A 6 -8.35 -42.36 -18.19
CA GLY A 6 -8.64 -41.76 -19.49
C GLY A 6 -10.10 -41.70 -19.94
N LEU A 7 -11.05 -41.33 -19.07
CA LEU A 7 -12.25 -40.65 -19.56
C LEU A 7 -11.84 -39.22 -19.91
N GLY A 8 -11.86 -38.93 -21.21
CA GLY A 8 -11.48 -37.65 -21.79
C GLY A 8 -12.14 -36.50 -21.05
N SER A 9 -11.33 -35.76 -20.30
CA SER A 9 -11.60 -34.36 -20.01
C SER A 9 -11.77 -33.69 -21.37
N LYS A 10 -13.03 -33.48 -21.77
CA LYS A 10 -13.36 -32.42 -22.71
C LYS A 10 -12.58 -31.22 -22.20
N LYS A 11 -11.62 -30.72 -22.97
CA LYS A 11 -11.06 -29.39 -22.74
C LYS A 11 -12.26 -28.46 -22.72
N GLU A 12 -12.72 -28.14 -21.52
CA GLU A 12 -13.68 -27.06 -21.36
C GLU A 12 -13.03 -25.86 -22.06
N PRO A 13 -13.74 -25.20 -22.99
CA PRO A 13 -13.24 -23.95 -23.53
C PRO A 13 -12.91 -23.08 -22.33
N ARG A 14 -11.68 -22.53 -22.28
CA ARG A 14 -11.26 -21.62 -21.21
C ARG A 14 -12.37 -20.60 -21.02
N ARG A 15 -13.17 -20.76 -19.96
CA ARG A 15 -14.12 -19.73 -19.55
C ARG A 15 -13.24 -18.52 -19.31
N SER A 16 -13.53 -17.43 -20.01
CA SER A 16 -13.21 -16.10 -19.53
C SER A 16 -13.99 -15.94 -18.22
N THR A 17 -13.51 -16.53 -17.13
CA THR A 17 -14.05 -16.25 -15.80
C THR A 17 -13.69 -14.81 -15.50
N ASP A 18 -14.68 -14.08 -14.98
CA ASP A 18 -14.68 -12.68 -14.57
C ASP A 18 -13.63 -12.31 -13.49
N GLU A 19 -12.45 -12.92 -13.48
CA GLU A 19 -11.32 -12.59 -12.61
C GLU A 19 -10.53 -11.38 -13.16
N ASP A 20 -11.22 -10.40 -13.75
CA ASP A 20 -10.57 -9.18 -14.24
C ASP A 20 -9.87 -8.46 -13.07
N MET A 21 -10.50 -8.38 -11.90
CA MET A 21 -9.95 -7.70 -10.72
C MET A 21 -8.58 -8.24 -10.27
N SER A 22 -8.31 -9.53 -10.47
CA SER A 22 -6.98 -10.13 -10.18
C SER A 22 -5.85 -9.59 -11.05
N LYS A 23 -6.23 -9.00 -12.20
CA LYS A 23 -5.34 -8.40 -13.21
C LYS A 23 -5.52 -6.89 -13.31
N MET A 24 -6.20 -6.27 -12.34
CA MET A 24 -6.36 -4.82 -12.29
C MET A 24 -5.57 -4.22 -11.13
N GLN A 25 -5.20 -2.95 -11.30
CA GLN A 25 -4.60 -2.12 -10.27
C GLN A 25 -5.20 -0.72 -10.32
N TYR A 26 -5.15 -0.03 -9.19
CA TYR A 26 -5.43 1.38 -9.08
C TYR A 26 -4.15 2.17 -9.33
N TYR A 27 -4.12 2.95 -10.40
CA TYR A 27 -3.02 3.86 -10.70
C TYR A 27 -3.24 5.22 -10.03
N THR A 28 -2.17 5.73 -9.40
CA THR A 28 -2.11 7.09 -8.88
C THR A 28 -0.73 7.69 -9.14
N PRO A 29 -0.59 9.03 -9.17
CA PRO A 29 0.72 9.68 -9.23
C PRO A 29 1.64 9.36 -8.04
N ARG A 30 1.11 8.77 -6.96
CA ARG A 30 1.87 8.39 -5.76
C ARG A 30 2.25 6.89 -5.74
N GLY A 31 1.86 6.14 -6.76
CA GLY A 31 2.10 4.70 -6.89
C GLY A 31 0.87 3.92 -7.33
N SER A 32 1.08 2.72 -7.84
CA SER A 32 0.03 1.75 -8.18
C SER A 32 -0.28 0.81 -7.02
N ILE A 33 -1.55 0.43 -6.87
CA ILE A 33 -2.00 -0.52 -5.83
C ILE A 33 -2.85 -1.61 -6.50
N PRO A 34 -2.47 -2.90 -6.42
CA PRO A 34 -3.27 -3.98 -6.98
C PRO A 34 -4.67 -4.06 -6.36
N ALA A 35 -5.70 -4.29 -7.18
CA ALA A 35 -7.08 -4.29 -6.70
C ALA A 35 -7.35 -5.39 -5.67
N THR A 36 -6.70 -6.56 -5.83
CA THR A 36 -6.80 -7.69 -4.88
C THR A 36 -6.31 -7.33 -3.48
N VAL A 37 -5.21 -6.58 -3.39
CA VAL A 37 -4.66 -6.11 -2.11
C VAL A 37 -5.63 -5.15 -1.44
N VAL A 38 -6.25 -4.25 -2.21
CA VAL A 38 -7.25 -3.32 -1.68
C VAL A 38 -8.43 -4.09 -1.14
N GLU A 39 -9.00 -5.02 -1.92
CA GLU A 39 -10.12 -5.86 -1.46
C GLU A 39 -9.78 -6.59 -0.16
N GLU A 40 -8.61 -7.23 -0.10
CA GLU A 40 -8.19 -7.97 1.09
C GLU A 40 -8.01 -7.07 2.32
N GLN A 41 -7.27 -5.97 2.19
CA GLN A 41 -7.05 -5.02 3.28
C GLN A 41 -8.37 -4.44 3.80
N VAL A 42 -9.30 -4.17 2.89
CA VAL A 42 -10.57 -3.54 3.21
C VAL A 42 -11.55 -4.54 3.84
N LEU A 43 -11.61 -5.78 3.36
CA LEU A 43 -12.46 -6.83 3.91
C LEU A 43 -12.02 -7.29 5.31
N GLN A 44 -10.73 -7.15 5.63
CA GLN A 44 -10.21 -7.48 6.96
C GLN A 44 -10.58 -6.45 8.04
N VAL A 45 -11.05 -5.25 7.66
CA VAL A 45 -11.41 -4.21 8.61
C VAL A 45 -12.87 -4.35 9.04
N PRO A 46 -13.16 -4.54 10.35
CA PRO A 46 -14.52 -4.54 10.84
C PRO A 46 -15.09 -3.12 10.75
N ILE A 47 -16.27 -2.98 10.12
CA ILE A 47 -16.99 -1.71 10.00
C ILE A 47 -18.26 -1.82 10.86
N ASP A 48 -18.43 -0.88 11.79
CA ASP A 48 -19.70 -0.73 12.51
C ASP A 48 -20.65 0.15 11.68
N PRO A 49 -21.75 -0.40 11.13
CA PRO A 49 -22.70 0.38 10.33
C PRO A 49 -23.49 1.40 11.16
N ASN A 50 -23.43 1.35 12.48
CA ASN A 50 -24.07 2.32 13.37
C ASN A 50 -23.14 3.49 13.73
N ASP A 51 -21.84 3.39 13.41
CA ASP A 51 -20.92 4.50 13.56
C ASP A 51 -21.08 5.43 12.34
N ASP A 52 -21.88 6.47 12.53
CA ASP A 52 -22.10 7.55 11.56
C ASP A 52 -21.01 8.66 11.68
N SER A 53 -19.91 8.43 12.39
CA SER A 53 -18.84 9.42 12.51
C SER A 53 -18.16 9.65 11.16
N THR A 54 -17.88 10.91 10.85
CA THR A 54 -17.18 11.34 9.62
C THR A 54 -15.77 11.86 9.90
N ASN A 55 -15.39 11.95 11.18
CA ASN A 55 -14.10 12.46 11.66
C ASN A 55 -13.53 11.58 12.79
N GLY A 56 -14.03 10.34 12.89
CA GLY A 56 -13.67 9.35 13.90
C GLY A 56 -12.35 8.62 13.61
N PRO A 57 -11.98 7.64 14.43
CA PRO A 57 -10.98 6.65 14.04
C PRO A 57 -11.42 5.93 12.75
N TYR A 58 -10.47 5.32 12.06
CA TYR A 58 -10.78 4.54 10.87
C TYR A 58 -11.26 3.14 11.24
N PRO A 59 -12.19 2.53 10.48
CA PRO A 59 -12.91 3.09 9.33
C PRO A 59 -14.03 4.06 9.77
N HIS A 60 -14.37 5.04 8.94
CA HIS A 60 -15.46 5.97 9.24
C HIS A 60 -16.26 6.34 7.99
N MET A 61 -17.44 6.92 8.16
CA MET A 61 -18.37 7.19 7.06
C MET A 61 -17.82 8.26 6.11
N TYR A 62 -17.80 7.93 4.82
CA TYR A 62 -17.43 8.83 3.73
C TYR A 62 -18.68 9.44 3.11
N THR A 63 -18.77 10.78 3.13
CA THR A 63 -19.96 11.51 2.66
C THR A 63 -20.05 11.62 1.15
N ASN A 64 -18.95 11.38 0.42
CA ASN A 64 -18.87 11.51 -1.04
C ASN A 64 -19.26 12.91 -1.54
N GLN A 65 -18.98 13.94 -0.73
CA GLN A 65 -19.21 15.34 -1.06
C GLN A 65 -17.87 16.03 -1.27
N GLU A 66 -17.44 16.13 -2.52
CA GLU A 66 -16.21 16.82 -2.89
C GLU A 66 -16.50 18.17 -3.53
N SER A 67 -15.51 19.06 -3.50
CA SER A 67 -15.63 20.33 -4.22
C SER A 67 -15.74 20.11 -5.72
N THR A 68 -16.47 20.99 -6.41
CA THR A 68 -16.68 20.93 -7.88
C THR A 68 -15.35 20.97 -8.66
N SER A 69 -14.30 21.55 -8.08
CA SER A 69 -12.94 21.55 -8.64
C SER A 69 -12.33 20.16 -8.77
N THR A 70 -12.80 19.23 -7.95
CA THR A 70 -12.22 17.90 -7.74
C THR A 70 -13.10 16.83 -8.37
N ALA A 71 -14.41 17.00 -8.27
CA ALA A 71 -15.40 16.19 -8.96
C ALA A 71 -16.39 17.10 -9.70
N PRO A 72 -16.51 17.03 -11.03
CA PRO A 72 -17.38 17.94 -11.81
C PRO A 72 -18.86 17.84 -11.40
N ASN A 73 -19.29 16.67 -10.89
CA ASN A 73 -20.64 16.42 -10.41
C ASN A 73 -20.78 16.57 -8.88
N GLY A 74 -19.75 17.11 -8.19
CA GLY A 74 -19.70 17.23 -6.72
C GLY A 74 -19.56 15.91 -5.94
N THR A 75 -19.46 14.78 -6.66
CA THR A 75 -19.38 13.42 -6.10
C THR A 75 -18.31 12.63 -6.85
N ILE A 76 -17.47 11.87 -6.13
CA ILE A 76 -16.46 10.99 -6.73
C ILE A 76 -17.10 9.68 -7.17
N PHE A 77 -17.94 9.11 -6.31
CA PHE A 77 -18.65 7.87 -6.57
C PHE A 77 -20.07 8.15 -7.03
N GLN A 78 -20.54 7.35 -7.98
CA GLN A 78 -21.88 7.48 -8.55
C GLN A 78 -22.87 6.62 -7.75
N ARG A 79 -24.17 6.95 -7.85
CA ARG A 79 -25.22 6.25 -7.10
C ARG A 79 -25.26 4.75 -7.37
N PHE A 80 -24.88 4.29 -8.56
CA PHE A 80 -24.89 2.86 -8.89
C PHE A 80 -23.86 2.06 -8.08
N GLU A 81 -22.78 2.69 -7.61
CA GLU A 81 -21.75 2.07 -6.75
C GLU A 81 -22.30 1.84 -5.34
N GLN A 82 -23.36 2.56 -4.97
CA GLN A 82 -24.20 2.33 -3.80
C GLN A 82 -25.49 1.59 -4.17
N ARG A 83 -25.49 0.76 -5.23
CA ARG A 83 -26.69 0.02 -5.72
C ARG A 83 -27.92 0.89 -5.94
N ASN A 84 -27.73 2.18 -6.24
CA ASN A 84 -28.77 3.21 -6.32
C ASN A 84 -29.55 3.46 -5.03
N ARG A 85 -29.04 3.05 -3.86
CA ARG A 85 -29.66 3.18 -2.53
C ARG A 85 -28.71 3.78 -1.49
N PRO A 86 -28.35 5.08 -1.62
CA PRO A 86 -27.37 5.73 -0.74
C PRO A 86 -27.73 5.72 0.75
N SER A 87 -29.02 5.65 1.11
CA SER A 87 -29.48 5.60 2.50
C SER A 87 -29.35 4.23 3.15
N GLU A 88 -29.44 3.16 2.36
CA GLU A 88 -29.30 1.77 2.83
C GLU A 88 -27.85 1.29 2.75
N THR A 89 -27.09 1.82 1.78
CA THR A 89 -25.69 1.47 1.58
C THR A 89 -24.79 2.71 1.65
N PRO A 90 -24.50 3.22 2.87
CA PRO A 90 -23.50 4.26 3.08
C PRO A 90 -22.11 3.81 2.61
N LEU A 91 -21.26 4.80 2.32
CA LEU A 91 -19.85 4.57 1.99
C LEU A 91 -19.00 4.75 3.24
N TYR A 92 -17.97 3.92 3.38
CA TYR A 92 -16.95 4.03 4.41
C TYR A 92 -15.58 4.15 3.78
N GLU A 93 -14.72 5.00 4.36
CA GLU A 93 -13.32 5.08 3.97
C GLU A 93 -12.42 4.26 4.91
N VAL A 94 -11.52 3.51 4.30
CA VAL A 94 -10.56 2.63 4.97
C VAL A 94 -9.15 3.00 4.50
N PRO A 95 -8.17 3.27 5.38
CA PRO A 95 -6.79 3.49 4.99
C PRO A 95 -6.22 2.22 4.35
N VAL A 96 -5.64 2.34 3.16
CA VAL A 96 -5.01 1.21 2.45
C VAL A 96 -3.54 1.49 2.19
N ASN A 97 -2.76 0.42 2.04
CA ASN A 97 -1.31 0.48 1.84
C ASN A 97 -0.59 1.34 2.91
N CYS A 98 -0.99 1.17 4.17
CA CYS A 98 -0.38 1.85 5.31
C CYS A 98 -0.28 0.89 6.51
N ARG A 99 0.62 1.20 7.44
CA ARG A 99 0.82 0.46 8.70
C ARG A 99 0.08 1.10 9.87
N MET A 100 -1.04 1.77 9.59
CA MET A 100 -1.80 2.46 10.62
C MET A 100 -2.39 1.45 11.60
N ASP A 101 -2.31 1.75 12.90
CA ASP A 101 -3.09 1.08 13.93
C ASP A 101 -4.50 1.67 13.93
N LEU A 102 -5.47 0.90 13.44
CA LEU A 102 -6.88 1.32 13.30
C LEU A 102 -7.55 1.56 14.65
N ASN A 103 -7.06 0.90 15.72
CA ASN A 103 -7.61 1.08 17.07
C ASN A 103 -7.19 2.42 17.70
N LYS A 104 -6.23 3.12 17.09
CA LYS A 104 -5.73 4.41 17.56
C LYS A 104 -6.18 5.52 16.62
N LYS A 105 -6.44 6.69 17.19
CA LYS A 105 -6.74 7.88 16.40
C LYS A 105 -5.58 8.21 15.47
N ALA A 106 -5.91 8.63 14.25
CA ALA A 106 -4.93 9.14 13.29
C ALA A 106 -4.19 10.36 13.86
N ALA A 107 -2.91 10.48 13.50
CA ALA A 107 -2.11 11.64 13.84
C ALA A 107 -2.71 12.90 13.19
N PRO A 108 -2.79 14.04 13.91
CA PRO A 108 -3.38 15.25 13.39
C PRO A 108 -2.60 15.76 12.17
N PHE A 109 -3.33 16.29 11.20
CA PHE A 109 -2.81 16.76 9.90
C PHE A 109 -1.53 17.60 10.01
N MET A 110 -1.54 18.63 10.87
CA MET A 110 -0.39 19.53 11.03
C MET A 110 0.88 18.83 11.51
N LYS A 111 0.75 17.71 12.25
CA LYS A 111 1.88 16.93 12.73
C LYS A 111 2.48 16.08 11.61
N VAL A 112 1.64 15.55 10.72
CA VAL A 112 2.07 14.80 9.54
C VAL A 112 2.76 15.73 8.55
N LYS A 113 2.13 16.85 8.20
CA LYS A 113 2.69 17.86 7.30
C LYS A 113 4.06 18.35 7.76
N ARG A 114 4.20 18.68 9.05
CA ARG A 114 5.49 19.10 9.63
C ARG A 114 6.58 18.03 9.51
N ARG A 115 6.22 16.74 9.59
CA ARG A 115 7.15 15.61 9.44
C ARG A 115 7.56 15.40 7.98
N GLU A 116 6.65 15.62 7.03
CA GLU A 116 6.95 15.51 5.59
C GLU A 116 7.80 16.68 5.09
N GLU A 117 7.53 17.91 5.55
CA GLU A 117 8.24 19.12 5.11
C GLU A 117 9.64 19.25 5.71
N ARG A 118 9.88 18.66 6.88
CA ARG A 118 11.16 18.78 7.60
C ARG A 118 11.94 17.48 7.51
N PRO A 119 13.10 17.46 6.84
CA PRO A 119 13.95 16.28 6.87
C PRO A 119 14.32 15.95 8.31
N THR A 120 14.13 14.68 8.70
CA THR A 120 14.51 14.20 10.02
C THR A 120 16.03 14.24 10.15
N ASP A 121 16.54 14.82 11.24
CA ASP A 121 17.97 14.82 11.55
C ASP A 121 18.49 13.37 11.55
N PRO A 122 19.63 13.07 10.88
CA PRO A 122 20.25 11.75 10.92
C PRO A 122 20.35 11.11 12.30
N ARG A 123 20.57 11.90 13.36
CA ARG A 123 20.71 11.41 14.75
C ARG A 123 19.38 10.95 15.36
N ASP A 124 18.27 11.53 14.90
CA ASP A 124 16.92 11.24 15.42
C ASP A 124 16.19 10.14 14.64
N ARG A 125 16.76 9.66 13.52
CA ARG A 125 16.14 8.64 12.66
C ARG A 125 15.72 7.39 13.43
N GLY A 126 16.60 6.87 14.29
CA GLY A 126 16.30 5.66 15.08
C GLY A 126 15.09 5.85 16.02
N ARG A 127 14.99 7.02 16.67
CA ARG A 127 13.87 7.36 17.55
C ARG A 127 12.57 7.54 16.77
N VAL A 128 12.65 8.09 15.56
CA VAL A 128 11.51 8.32 14.67
C VAL A 128 10.95 7.03 14.09
N VAL A 129 11.80 6.02 13.83
CA VAL A 129 11.38 4.67 13.44
C VAL A 129 10.70 3.94 14.60
N GLN A 130 11.19 4.10 15.83
CA GLN A 130 10.55 3.50 17.00
C GLN A 130 9.23 4.18 17.38
N ASN A 131 9.11 5.49 17.12
CA ASN A 131 7.93 6.29 17.43
C ASN A 131 7.26 6.79 16.14
N GLU A 132 6.91 5.87 15.26
CA GLU A 132 6.19 6.21 14.04
C GLU A 132 4.85 6.85 14.36
N LEU A 133 4.54 7.95 13.66
CA LEU A 133 3.22 8.56 13.74
C LEU A 133 2.18 7.60 13.16
N ASN A 134 1.07 7.45 13.87
CA ASN A 134 -0.08 6.68 13.38
C ASN A 134 -0.77 7.43 12.23
N THR A 135 -0.26 7.29 11.01
CA THR A 135 -0.74 8.03 9.84
C THR A 135 -1.53 7.12 8.90
N PRO A 136 -2.72 7.54 8.43
CA PRO A 136 -3.53 6.76 7.49
C PRO A 136 -2.95 6.72 6.07
N GLY A 137 -1.80 7.35 5.83
CA GLY A 137 -1.21 7.44 4.49
C GLY A 137 -2.07 8.23 3.50
N PRO A 138 -1.70 8.23 2.21
CA PRO A 138 -2.39 9.01 1.19
C PRO A 138 -3.58 8.31 0.52
N PHE A 139 -3.76 7.00 0.74
CA PHE A 139 -4.75 6.18 0.02
C PHE A 139 -5.92 5.77 0.92
N ARG A 140 -7.13 5.78 0.36
CA ARG A 140 -8.35 5.29 1.00
C ARG A 140 -9.05 4.29 0.09
N GLY A 141 -9.29 3.08 0.55
CA GLY A 141 -10.27 2.18 -0.04
C GLY A 141 -11.67 2.60 0.40
N VAL A 142 -12.62 2.63 -0.53
CA VAL A 142 -14.01 3.01 -0.25
C VAL A 142 -14.92 1.81 -0.42
N VAL A 143 -15.76 1.56 0.58
CA VAL A 143 -16.65 0.40 0.65
C VAL A 143 -18.08 0.84 0.75
N ALA A 144 -18.96 0.18 -0.01
CA ALA A 144 -20.39 0.25 0.24
C ALA A 144 -20.78 -0.79 1.28
N VAL A 145 -21.32 -0.36 2.41
CA VAL A 145 -21.70 -1.23 3.53
C VAL A 145 -23.22 -1.20 3.69
N ASP A 146 -23.85 -2.35 3.87
CA ASP A 146 -25.28 -2.41 4.18
C ASP A 146 -25.54 -1.96 5.63
N LYS A 147 -26.33 -0.90 5.80
CA LYS A 147 -26.60 -0.28 7.10
C LYS A 147 -27.25 -1.24 8.10
N ASN A 148 -28.02 -2.21 7.63
CA ASN A 148 -28.74 -3.12 8.53
C ASN A 148 -27.88 -4.29 9.01
N THR A 149 -26.92 -4.73 8.19
CA THR A 149 -26.15 -5.96 8.44
C THR A 149 -24.67 -5.71 8.71
N GLY A 150 -24.16 -4.51 8.39
CA GLY A 150 -22.73 -4.20 8.46
C GLY A 150 -21.90 -4.95 7.41
N GLN A 151 -22.53 -5.69 6.50
CA GLN A 151 -21.80 -6.44 5.49
C GLN A 151 -21.33 -5.54 4.36
N SER A 152 -20.03 -5.67 4.02
CA SER A 152 -19.45 -5.08 2.82
C SER A 152 -20.13 -5.64 1.57
N ARG A 153 -20.58 -4.75 0.68
CA ARG A 153 -21.17 -5.08 -0.62
C ARG A 153 -20.15 -5.05 -1.76
N GLY A 154 -18.87 -4.86 -1.43
CA GLY A 154 -17.76 -4.73 -2.37
C GLY A 154 -17.06 -3.38 -2.25
N VAL A 155 -15.85 -3.32 -2.80
CA VAL A 155 -15.06 -2.08 -2.89
C VAL A 155 -15.64 -1.22 -4.02
N ALA A 156 -16.06 0.00 -3.71
CA ALA A 156 -16.53 0.97 -4.69
C ALA A 156 -15.36 1.55 -5.51
N GLY A 157 -14.20 1.70 -4.87
CA GLY A 157 -12.94 2.07 -5.52
C GLY A 157 -11.91 2.59 -4.53
N VAL A 158 -10.83 3.14 -5.06
CA VAL A 158 -9.77 3.78 -4.28
C VAL A 158 -9.76 5.27 -4.53
N MET A 159 -9.61 6.03 -3.45
CA MET A 159 -9.31 7.45 -3.48
C MET A 159 -7.90 7.70 -2.97
N TYR A 160 -7.32 8.82 -3.40
CA TYR A 160 -6.04 9.28 -2.92
C TYR A 160 -6.01 10.79 -2.72
N HIS A 161 -5.13 11.23 -1.82
CA HIS A 161 -4.81 12.64 -1.67
C HIS A 161 -3.76 13.06 -2.70
N PRO A 162 -4.07 14.00 -3.62
CA PRO A 162 -3.12 14.48 -4.62
C PRO A 162 -1.91 15.17 -3.98
N GLN A 163 -0.79 15.17 -4.70
CA GLN A 163 0.44 15.77 -4.18
C GLN A 163 0.26 17.28 -3.97
N GLY A 164 0.64 17.77 -2.79
CA GLY A 164 0.49 19.18 -2.41
C GLY A 164 -0.89 19.57 -1.88
N ASN A 165 -1.93 18.75 -2.06
CA ASN A 165 -3.26 18.97 -1.49
C ASN A 165 -3.75 17.71 -0.76
N ILE A 166 -3.49 17.68 0.55
CA ILE A 166 -3.74 16.53 1.41
C ILE A 166 -5.19 16.54 1.96
N SER A 167 -5.97 17.59 1.69
CA SER A 167 -7.38 17.65 2.11
C SER A 167 -8.35 17.21 1.01
N ALA A 168 -7.97 17.34 -0.25
CA ALA A 168 -8.81 16.91 -1.36
C ALA A 168 -8.64 15.40 -1.62
N PHE A 169 -9.67 14.76 -2.15
CA PHE A 169 -9.60 13.38 -2.64
C PHE A 169 -9.72 13.32 -4.16
N GLN A 170 -8.98 12.44 -4.80
CA GLN A 170 -9.16 12.10 -6.21
C GLN A 170 -9.38 10.61 -6.35
N ARG A 171 -10.22 10.21 -7.31
CA ARG A 171 -10.41 8.80 -7.64
C ARG A 171 -9.18 8.26 -8.35
N ALA A 172 -8.67 7.12 -7.88
CA ALA A 172 -7.66 6.38 -8.60
C ALA A 172 -8.27 5.73 -9.85
N GLN A 173 -7.57 5.82 -10.97
CA GLN A 173 -8.00 5.16 -12.21
C GLN A 173 -7.66 3.68 -12.13
N MET A 174 -8.55 2.83 -12.66
CA MET A 174 -8.24 1.41 -12.79
C MET A 174 -7.53 1.14 -14.11
N GLU A 175 -6.42 0.44 -14.02
CA GLU A 175 -5.59 0.05 -15.16
C GLU A 175 -5.23 -1.44 -15.06
N PRO A 176 -4.83 -2.07 -16.18
CA PRO A 176 -4.28 -3.41 -16.16
C PRO A 176 -3.04 -3.50 -15.26
N LEU A 177 -2.88 -4.62 -14.59
CA LEU A 177 -1.78 -4.89 -13.67
C LEU A 177 -0.45 -4.84 -14.41
N ASP A 178 0.43 -3.95 -13.98
CA ASP A 178 1.76 -3.80 -14.56
C ASP A 178 2.77 -4.76 -13.90
N ARG A 179 4.06 -4.62 -14.24
CA ARG A 179 5.12 -5.45 -13.64
C ARG A 179 5.28 -5.16 -12.14
N GLU A 180 5.20 -3.90 -11.74
CA GLU A 180 5.43 -3.44 -10.37
C GLU A 180 4.29 -3.91 -9.45
N GLY A 181 3.03 -3.81 -9.91
CA GLY A 181 1.86 -4.35 -9.26
C GLY A 181 1.93 -5.87 -9.08
N ARG A 182 2.43 -6.62 -10.07
CA ARG A 182 2.68 -8.07 -9.91
C ARG A 182 3.70 -8.37 -8.82
N GLN A 183 4.79 -7.60 -8.76
CA GLN A 183 5.79 -7.73 -7.69
C GLN A 183 5.19 -7.35 -6.33
N TYR A 184 4.36 -6.31 -6.29
CA TYR A 184 3.65 -5.89 -5.09
C TYR A 184 2.77 -7.03 -4.54
N ILE A 185 1.95 -7.68 -5.38
CA ILE A 185 1.11 -8.80 -4.94
C ILE A 185 1.98 -9.92 -4.32
N ARG A 186 3.10 -10.27 -4.97
CA ARG A 186 4.01 -11.29 -4.44
C ARG A 186 4.54 -10.91 -3.06
N ARG A 187 4.99 -9.66 -2.88
CA ARG A 187 5.44 -9.13 -1.59
C ARG A 187 4.34 -9.19 -0.54
N PHE A 188 3.13 -8.79 -0.90
CA PHE A 188 1.99 -8.78 0.01
C PHE A 188 1.62 -10.19 0.50
N VAL A 189 1.58 -11.18 -0.41
CA VAL A 189 1.35 -12.59 -0.06
C VAL A 189 2.47 -13.15 0.81
N ASP A 190 3.73 -12.83 0.47
CA ASP A 190 4.90 -13.26 1.24
C ASP A 190 4.89 -12.67 2.67
N ASP A 191 4.58 -11.38 2.81
CA ASP A 191 4.49 -10.68 4.10
C ASP A 191 3.33 -11.22 4.96
N ALA A 192 2.22 -11.60 4.34
CA ALA A 192 1.09 -12.23 5.03
C ALA A 192 1.43 -13.65 5.53
N ALA A 193 2.32 -14.37 4.84
CA ALA A 193 2.71 -15.73 5.21
C ALA A 193 3.76 -15.80 6.34
N ASP A 194 4.66 -14.81 6.44
CA ASP A 194 5.69 -14.76 7.48
C ASP A 194 5.91 -13.33 8.04
N PRO A 195 5.37 -13.02 9.24
CA PRO A 195 5.54 -11.72 9.88
C PRO A 195 6.99 -11.33 10.22
N HIS A 196 7.94 -12.26 10.18
CA HIS A 196 9.35 -12.04 10.53
C HIS A 196 10.30 -11.90 9.30
N ARG A 197 9.75 -11.91 8.08
CA ARG A 197 10.48 -11.94 6.79
C ARG A 197 11.39 -10.73 6.51
N VAL A 198 11.27 -9.62 7.23
CA VAL A 198 12.11 -8.42 7.06
C VAL A 198 13.63 -8.72 7.16
N THR A 199 14.03 -9.95 7.53
CA THR A 199 15.42 -10.35 7.81
C THR A 199 16.07 -11.36 6.87
N THR A 200 15.39 -11.94 5.85
CA THR A 200 16.05 -12.96 4.99
C THR A 200 16.77 -12.34 3.78
N TRP A 201 18.08 -12.65 3.64
CA TRP A 201 18.91 -12.27 2.49
C TRP A 201 19.18 -13.47 1.56
N PRO A 202 19.15 -13.30 0.21
CA PRO A 202 18.68 -12.11 -0.50
C PRO A 202 17.15 -11.99 -0.45
N PRO A 203 16.59 -10.77 -0.55
CA PRO A 203 15.17 -10.59 -0.78
C PRO A 203 14.80 -11.38 -2.04
N ARG A 204 13.76 -12.22 -1.97
CA ARG A 204 13.27 -12.97 -3.15
C ARG A 204 12.67 -12.08 -4.24
N ASP A 205 12.78 -10.75 -4.05
CA ASP A 205 12.03 -9.69 -4.70
C ASP A 205 12.90 -8.85 -5.65
N GLU A 206 14.16 -9.24 -5.88
CA GLU A 206 15.11 -8.52 -6.73
C GLU A 206 15.47 -9.36 -7.95
N ASP A 207 15.23 -8.81 -9.13
CA ASP A 207 15.67 -9.42 -10.38
C ASP A 207 17.22 -9.41 -10.43
N SER A 208 17.82 -10.22 -11.30
CA SER A 208 19.29 -10.28 -11.43
C SER A 208 19.94 -8.89 -11.64
N GLU A 209 19.21 -7.94 -12.21
CA GLU A 209 19.63 -6.55 -12.46
C GLU A 209 19.62 -5.68 -11.18
N ASP A 210 18.66 -5.90 -10.29
CA ASP A 210 18.59 -5.24 -8.98
C ASP A 210 19.64 -5.83 -8.05
N LEU A 211 19.75 -7.17 -7.99
CA LEU A 211 20.77 -7.86 -7.21
C LEU A 211 22.18 -7.42 -7.61
N THR A 212 22.45 -7.27 -8.91
CA THR A 212 23.74 -6.76 -9.38
C THR A 212 23.96 -5.31 -9.01
N THR A 213 22.94 -4.43 -9.03
CA THR A 213 23.10 -3.06 -8.53
C THR A 213 23.34 -2.99 -7.01
N TYR A 214 22.74 -3.88 -6.22
CA TYR A 214 23.03 -3.97 -4.78
C TYR A 214 24.44 -4.52 -4.51
N GLU A 215 24.85 -5.58 -5.18
CA GLU A 215 26.21 -6.11 -5.08
C GLU A 215 27.26 -5.07 -5.48
N ASN A 216 26.99 -4.30 -6.54
CA ASN A 216 27.86 -3.22 -6.98
C ASN A 216 27.93 -2.08 -5.94
N ARG A 217 26.82 -1.71 -5.30
CA ARG A 217 26.80 -0.77 -4.16
C ARG A 217 27.59 -1.32 -2.97
N TYR A 218 27.44 -2.60 -2.63
CA TYR A 218 28.13 -3.22 -1.50
C TYR A 218 29.66 -3.29 -1.71
N LYS A 219 30.09 -3.60 -2.95
CA LYS A 219 31.51 -3.55 -3.35
C LYS A 219 32.11 -2.15 -3.19
N GLN A 220 31.34 -1.09 -3.42
CA GLN A 220 31.78 0.30 -3.22
C GLN A 220 31.88 0.70 -1.74
N VAL A 221 30.98 0.23 -0.88
CA VAL A 221 31.03 0.51 0.58
C VAL A 221 32.24 -0.16 1.23
N ARG A 222 32.62 -1.35 0.76
CA ARG A 222 33.87 -2.02 1.13
C ARG A 222 35.04 -1.60 0.25
N ARG A 223 35.27 -0.29 0.07
CA ARG A 223 36.57 0.15 -0.48
C ARG A 223 37.67 -0.44 0.39
N THR A 224 38.48 -1.31 -0.22
CA THR A 224 39.66 -1.88 0.43
C THR A 224 40.51 -0.73 0.95
N ARG A 225 40.72 -0.70 2.27
CA ARG A 225 41.61 0.27 2.89
C ARG A 225 42.95 0.18 2.15
N PRO A 226 43.49 1.28 1.58
CA PRO A 226 44.80 1.20 0.94
C PRO A 226 45.78 0.65 1.98
N PRO A 227 46.70 -0.26 1.58
CA PRO A 227 47.64 -0.86 2.51
C PRO A 227 48.35 0.27 3.26
N GLN A 228 48.35 0.19 4.59
CA GLN A 228 49.07 1.15 5.42
C GLN A 228 50.52 1.18 4.94
N GLN A 229 50.95 2.31 4.38
CA GLN A 229 52.36 2.51 4.07
C GLN A 229 53.13 2.36 5.39
N THR A 230 53.93 1.29 5.47
CA THR A 230 54.88 1.08 6.55
C THR A 230 55.79 2.30 6.57
N LYS A 231 55.69 3.10 7.64
CA LYS A 231 56.62 4.21 7.88
C LYS A 231 58.02 3.62 7.99
N THR A 232 58.82 3.74 6.94
CA THR A 232 60.25 3.46 7.00
C THR A 232 60.86 4.42 8.02
N GLY A 233 61.37 3.85 9.12
CA GLY A 233 61.99 4.59 10.21
C GLY A 233 63.12 5.46 9.69
N LYS A 234 63.12 6.74 10.09
CA LYS A 234 64.27 7.62 9.88
C LYS A 234 65.46 7.06 10.64
N GLN A 235 66.52 6.69 9.91
CA GLN A 235 67.84 6.44 10.50
C GLN A 235 68.29 7.69 11.26
N LYS A 236 68.66 7.51 12.52
CA LYS A 236 69.40 8.50 13.31
C LYS A 236 70.78 8.65 12.67
N VAL A 237 71.05 9.81 12.08
CA VAL A 237 72.41 10.22 11.71
C VAL A 237 73.09 10.65 13.01
N GLN A 238 74.10 9.89 13.44
CA GLN A 238 75.10 10.35 14.41
C GLN A 238 76.22 11.02 13.61
N GLY A 239 76.52 12.27 13.96
CA GLY A 239 77.64 13.08 13.47
C GLY A 239 77.80 14.26 14.40
#